data_AF-A0A438AJB7-F1
#
_entry.id   AF-A0A438AJB7-F1
#
_cell.length_a   1.000
_cell.length_b   1.000
_cell.length_c   1.000
_cell.angle_alpha   90.00
_cell.angle_beta   90.00
_cell.angle_gamma   90.00
#
_symmetry.space_group_name_H-M   'P 1'
#
loop_
_entity.id
_entity.type
_entity.pdbx_description
1 polymer ?
#
loop_
_entity_poly.entity_id
_entity_poly.type
_entity_poly.pdbx_seq_one_letter_code
_entity_poly.pdbx_strand_id
1 'polypeptide(L)'
;MNVYSKDFDETPKREEAEDALRRLRAWAETATPEEVADLDPAISRLLPDRPLPNYPELSRRYPEGFEVDDAYRATLPDLQNGPQSLIRGARRLIQHVGISHFRLPIRFHTRDGDDLTLETSVTGTVSLAAEKKGINMSRIMRSFYRHAERTFSFEVIEAALDDYLSDLGSLDARIQMRFSFPMKRPSLRSGLEGYQYYDIALELVDRGGVRHKITHLDYVYSSTCPCSLELSEHARQYRGQLATPHSQRSVARISVAADTSGETLWFEDIIDHCRAAVPTETQVMVKREDEQAFAELNGANPIFVEDAARLFAQELQGDARIQDYRIIASHQESLHSHDAVSVLTEGATFDQLSFDPQLFSTLHHPG
;
A
#
# COMPACT_ATOMS: atom_id res chain seq x y z
N MET A 1 -29.04 42.19 14.11
CA MET A 1 -30.30 41.51 13.80
C MET A 1 -30.01 40.60 12.62
N ASN A 2 -29.65 39.34 12.89
CA ASN A 2 -29.36 38.37 11.84
C ASN A 2 -30.70 37.82 11.35
N VAL A 3 -31.10 38.21 10.15
CA VAL A 3 -32.23 37.57 9.45
C VAL A 3 -31.65 36.42 8.65
N TYR A 4 -31.68 35.23 9.24
CA TYR A 4 -31.78 34.00 8.47
C TYR A 4 -33.26 33.82 8.12
N SER A 5 -33.59 33.79 6.84
CA SER A 5 -34.77 33.09 6.36
C SER A 5 -34.30 32.03 5.39
N LYS A 6 -34.44 30.78 5.83
CA LYS A 6 -34.48 29.60 4.96
C LYS A 6 -35.68 29.75 4.04
N ASP A 7 -35.50 29.43 2.77
CA ASP A 7 -36.47 28.70 1.94
C ASP A 7 -35.70 28.06 0.78
N PHE A 8 -35.15 26.87 1.04
CA PHE A 8 -34.50 26.04 0.01
C PHE A 8 -35.35 24.81 -0.35
N ASP A 9 -36.56 24.68 0.23
CA ASP A 9 -37.43 23.51 0.05
C ASP A 9 -38.82 23.83 -0.55
N GLU A 10 -39.12 25.09 -0.90
CA GLU A 10 -40.32 25.40 -1.67
C GLU A 10 -40.00 25.42 -3.17
N THR A 11 -40.81 24.71 -3.97
CA THR A 11 -40.73 24.82 -5.43
C THR A 11 -41.06 26.28 -5.80
N PRO A 12 -40.17 27.02 -6.48
CA PRO A 12 -40.34 28.45 -6.70
C PRO A 12 -41.65 28.71 -7.46
N LYS A 13 -42.33 29.81 -7.08
CA LYS A 13 -43.52 30.25 -7.82
C LYS A 13 -43.09 30.68 -9.22
N ARG A 14 -44.03 30.64 -10.18
CA ARG A 14 -43.74 30.95 -11.59
C ARG A 14 -43.03 32.30 -11.78
N GLU A 15 -43.46 33.33 -11.06
CA GLU A 15 -42.86 34.66 -11.14
C GLU A 15 -41.40 34.68 -10.66
N GLU A 16 -41.07 33.90 -9.63
CA GLU A 16 -39.71 33.76 -9.10
C GLU A 16 -38.81 33.00 -10.07
N ALA A 17 -39.34 31.96 -10.71
CA ALA A 17 -38.64 31.21 -11.75
C ALA A 17 -38.36 32.08 -13.01
N GLU A 18 -39.32 32.91 -13.40
CA GLU A 18 -39.16 33.87 -14.51
C GLU A 18 -38.10 34.94 -14.17
N ASP A 19 -38.05 35.43 -12.93
CA ASP A 19 -37.02 36.37 -12.50
C ASP A 19 -35.62 35.73 -12.44
N ALA A 20 -35.52 34.51 -11.92
CA ALA A 20 -34.28 33.74 -11.89
C ALA A 20 -33.75 33.49 -13.31
N LEU A 21 -34.63 33.13 -14.25
CA LEU A 21 -34.27 32.92 -15.66
C LEU A 21 -33.73 34.21 -16.31
N ARG A 22 -34.34 35.37 -16.03
CA ARG A 22 -33.84 36.65 -16.55
C ARG A 22 -32.45 36.99 -16.01
N ARG A 23 -32.21 36.79 -14.71
CA ARG A 23 -30.90 37.04 -14.09
C ARG A 23 -29.82 36.11 -14.67
N LEU A 24 -30.13 34.83 -14.84
CA LEU A 24 -29.21 33.85 -15.43
C LEU A 24 -28.89 34.18 -16.90
N ARG A 25 -29.86 34.64 -17.69
CA ARG A 25 -29.64 35.11 -19.07
C ARG A 25 -28.73 36.33 -19.12
N ALA A 26 -29.00 37.36 -18.31
CA ALA A 26 -28.20 38.57 -18.27
C ALA A 26 -26.75 38.29 -17.84
N TRP A 27 -26.55 37.36 -16.89
CA TRP A 27 -25.21 36.90 -16.52
C TRP A 27 -24.54 36.15 -17.69
N ALA A 28 -25.23 35.18 -18.31
CA ALA A 28 -24.69 34.36 -19.39
C ALA A 28 -24.32 35.15 -20.66
N GLU A 29 -24.91 36.34 -20.89
CA GLU A 29 -24.52 37.26 -21.98
C GLU A 29 -23.14 37.88 -21.77
N THR A 30 -22.68 37.99 -20.52
CA THR A 30 -21.42 38.66 -20.15
C THR A 30 -20.34 37.70 -19.65
N ALA A 31 -20.71 36.48 -19.29
CA ALA A 31 -19.80 35.45 -18.79
C ALA A 31 -18.88 34.88 -19.89
N THR A 32 -17.63 34.56 -19.53
CA THR A 32 -16.74 33.86 -20.45
C THR A 32 -17.14 32.39 -20.62
N PRO A 33 -16.73 31.70 -21.70
CA PRO A 33 -17.00 30.27 -21.86
C PRO A 33 -16.55 29.41 -20.68
N GLU A 34 -15.46 29.79 -20.00
CA GLU A 34 -14.93 29.11 -18.83
C GLU A 34 -15.83 29.28 -17.60
N GLU A 35 -16.34 30.49 -17.37
CA GLU A 35 -17.28 30.79 -16.27
C GLU A 35 -18.60 30.03 -16.42
N VAL A 36 -19.10 29.92 -17.66
CA VAL A 36 -20.31 29.14 -17.98
C VAL A 36 -20.06 27.63 -17.77
N ALA A 37 -18.89 27.12 -18.14
CA ALA A 37 -18.54 25.72 -17.98
C ALA A 37 -18.35 25.30 -16.52
N ASP A 38 -17.89 26.19 -15.65
CA ASP A 38 -17.69 25.88 -14.22
C ASP A 38 -19.01 25.86 -13.42
N LEU A 39 -20.03 26.64 -13.83
CA LEU A 39 -21.36 26.65 -13.20
C LEU A 39 -22.24 25.48 -13.67
N ASP A 40 -22.62 25.46 -14.95
CA ASP A 40 -23.26 24.34 -15.64
C ASP A 40 -23.26 24.63 -17.17
N PRO A 41 -22.67 23.75 -18.01
CA PRO A 41 -22.67 23.92 -19.46
C PRO A 41 -24.06 24.10 -20.09
N ALA A 42 -25.13 23.64 -19.44
CA ALA A 42 -26.50 23.81 -19.89
C ALA A 42 -27.00 25.27 -19.84
N ILE A 43 -26.34 26.15 -19.07
CA ILE A 43 -26.70 27.59 -18.99
C ILE A 43 -26.47 28.29 -20.33
N SER A 44 -25.54 27.79 -21.15
CA SER A 44 -25.34 28.27 -22.53
C SER A 44 -26.60 28.16 -23.40
N ARG A 45 -27.56 27.29 -23.03
CA ARG A 45 -28.85 27.08 -23.71
C ARG A 45 -29.90 28.15 -23.40
N LEU A 46 -29.65 29.03 -22.42
CA LEU A 46 -30.61 30.06 -22.02
C LEU A 46 -30.58 31.29 -22.94
N LEU A 47 -29.55 31.45 -23.78
CA LEU A 47 -29.38 32.61 -24.67
C LEU A 47 -30.19 32.46 -25.98
N PRO A 48 -31.01 33.46 -26.36
CA PRO A 48 -31.97 33.34 -27.47
C PRO A 48 -31.35 33.32 -28.88
N ASP A 49 -30.16 33.90 -29.07
CA ASP A 49 -29.56 34.11 -30.40
C ASP A 49 -28.48 33.06 -30.78
N ARG A 50 -28.37 31.97 -30.02
CA ARG A 50 -27.54 30.82 -30.41
C ARG A 50 -28.43 29.72 -30.99
N PRO A 51 -28.20 29.27 -32.24
CA PRO A 51 -28.96 28.16 -32.80
C PRO A 51 -28.81 26.96 -31.88
N LEU A 52 -29.93 26.50 -31.31
CA LEU A 52 -30.00 25.31 -30.47
C LEU A 52 -29.72 24.10 -31.34
N PRO A 53 -28.58 23.40 -31.20
CA PRO A 53 -28.59 21.99 -31.58
C PRO A 53 -29.52 21.33 -30.56
N ASN A 54 -30.61 20.69 -31.02
CA ASN A 54 -31.28 19.70 -30.20
C ASN A 54 -30.19 18.81 -29.58
N TYR A 55 -30.33 18.46 -28.29
CA TYR A 55 -29.42 17.51 -27.68
C TYR A 55 -29.33 16.31 -28.64
N PRO A 56 -28.12 15.95 -29.11
CA PRO A 56 -28.01 15.03 -30.22
C PRO A 56 -28.73 13.74 -29.86
N GLU A 57 -29.51 13.20 -30.80
CA GLU A 57 -30.05 11.86 -30.63
C GLU A 57 -28.86 10.90 -30.49
N LEU A 58 -28.62 10.43 -29.28
CA LEU A 58 -27.52 9.54 -28.98
C LEU A 58 -27.90 8.12 -29.44
N SER A 59 -27.05 7.52 -30.27
CA SER A 59 -27.20 6.11 -30.62
C SER A 59 -27.09 5.24 -29.37
N ARG A 60 -28.02 4.30 -29.19
CA ARG A 60 -27.94 3.23 -28.18
C ARG A 60 -27.24 1.98 -28.71
N ARG A 61 -26.84 1.96 -29.98
CA ARG A 61 -26.10 0.85 -30.60
C ARG A 61 -24.62 1.14 -30.51
N TYR A 62 -23.87 0.20 -29.95
CA TYR A 62 -22.41 0.22 -29.97
C TYR A 62 -21.91 0.10 -31.42
N PRO A 63 -21.06 1.02 -31.90
CA PRO A 63 -20.62 1.00 -33.29
C PRO A 63 -19.47 0.00 -33.48
N GLU A 64 -19.79 -1.28 -33.67
CA GLU A 64 -18.81 -2.39 -33.84
C GLU A 64 -17.76 -2.15 -34.95
N GLY A 65 -18.09 -1.34 -35.97
CA GLY A 65 -17.19 -1.03 -37.09
C GLY A 65 -16.47 0.31 -36.96
N PHE A 66 -16.53 0.97 -35.80
CA PHE A 66 -15.82 2.23 -35.58
C PHE A 66 -14.35 1.98 -35.26
N GLU A 67 -13.48 2.43 -36.16
CA GLU A 67 -12.03 2.35 -36.03
C GLU A 67 -11.45 3.70 -35.59
N VAL A 68 -10.54 3.67 -34.63
CA VAL A 68 -9.87 4.88 -34.12
C VAL A 68 -8.57 5.10 -34.89
N ASP A 69 -8.60 5.99 -35.87
CA ASP A 69 -7.38 6.47 -36.55
C ASP A 69 -6.69 7.61 -35.79
N ASP A 70 -5.51 8.01 -36.27
CA ASP A 70 -4.72 9.07 -35.64
C ASP A 70 -5.41 10.44 -35.73
N ALA A 71 -6.16 10.69 -36.81
CA ALA A 71 -6.89 11.94 -37.01
C ALA A 71 -8.00 12.10 -35.97
N TYR A 72 -8.82 11.07 -35.75
CA TYR A 72 -9.84 11.04 -34.71
C TYR A 72 -9.22 11.10 -33.33
N ARG A 73 -8.13 10.36 -33.08
CA ARG A 73 -7.43 10.40 -31.79
C ARG A 73 -6.96 11.79 -31.41
N ALA A 74 -6.48 12.58 -32.38
CA ALA A 74 -6.08 13.96 -32.17
C ALA A 74 -7.26 14.90 -31.79
N THR A 75 -8.50 14.51 -32.09
CA THR A 75 -9.70 15.26 -31.68
C THR A 75 -10.16 14.96 -30.27
N LEU A 76 -9.66 13.89 -29.65
CA LEU A 76 -10.09 13.49 -28.31
C LEU A 76 -9.58 14.51 -27.28
N PRO A 77 -10.42 14.93 -26.33
CA PRO A 77 -10.03 15.91 -25.33
C PRO A 77 -8.99 15.32 -24.36
N ASP A 78 -7.86 16.01 -24.19
CA ASP A 78 -6.86 15.71 -23.17
C ASP A 78 -7.01 16.67 -21.97
N LEU A 79 -7.94 16.32 -21.09
CA LEU A 79 -8.22 17.15 -19.92
C LEU A 79 -7.08 17.13 -18.89
N GLN A 80 -6.19 16.13 -18.94
CA GLN A 80 -5.09 15.97 -17.98
C GLN A 80 -3.96 16.97 -18.27
N ASN A 81 -3.71 17.22 -19.55
CA ASN A 81 -2.82 18.29 -20.03
C ASN A 81 -3.56 19.60 -20.34
N GLY A 82 -4.82 19.72 -19.90
CA GLY A 82 -5.65 20.90 -20.09
C GLY A 82 -5.16 22.13 -19.31
N PRO A 83 -5.76 23.31 -19.55
CA PRO A 83 -5.30 24.56 -18.95
C PRO A 83 -5.38 24.55 -17.41
N GLN A 84 -4.44 25.25 -16.77
CA GLN A 84 -4.37 25.39 -15.31
C GLN A 84 -5.65 25.95 -14.67
N SER A 85 -6.46 26.70 -15.42
CA SER A 85 -7.76 27.21 -14.97
C SER A 85 -8.73 26.11 -14.56
N LEU A 86 -8.54 24.88 -15.05
CA LEU A 86 -9.37 23.73 -14.69
C LEU A 86 -8.92 23.03 -13.40
N ILE A 87 -7.85 23.48 -12.73
CA ILE A 87 -7.42 22.97 -11.43
C ILE A 87 -8.37 23.49 -10.35
N ARG A 88 -8.90 22.58 -9.52
CA ARG A 88 -9.78 22.92 -8.40
C ARG A 88 -9.03 22.83 -7.09
N GLY A 89 -9.21 23.82 -6.22
CA GLY A 89 -8.59 23.89 -4.90
C GLY A 89 -7.20 24.57 -4.90
N ALA A 90 -6.48 24.40 -3.80
CA ALA A 90 -5.17 25.02 -3.63
C ALA A 90 -4.13 24.38 -4.56
N ARG A 91 -3.36 25.22 -5.26
CA ARG A 91 -2.23 24.77 -6.08
C ARG A 91 -1.10 24.29 -5.18
N ARG A 92 -1.02 22.98 -4.99
CA ARG A 92 -0.04 22.33 -4.12
C ARG A 92 0.59 21.17 -4.87
N LEU A 93 1.86 20.91 -4.60
CA LEU A 93 2.50 19.67 -4.98
C LEU A 93 1.73 18.51 -4.32
N ILE A 94 1.29 17.55 -5.13
CA ILE A 94 0.78 16.28 -4.63
C ILE A 94 1.97 15.31 -4.62
N GLN A 95 2.34 14.80 -3.45
CA GLN A 95 3.51 13.94 -3.28
C GLN A 95 3.29 12.56 -3.91
N HIS A 96 2.06 12.04 -3.81
CA HIS A 96 1.68 10.74 -4.36
C HIS A 96 0.33 10.82 -5.05
N VAL A 97 0.31 10.54 -6.36
CA VAL A 97 -0.88 10.29 -7.16
C VAL A 97 -0.61 9.13 -8.11
N GLY A 98 -1.57 8.22 -8.27
CA GLY A 98 -1.35 7.00 -9.03
C GLY A 98 -2.46 5.99 -8.92
N ILE A 99 -2.10 4.74 -9.17
CA ILE A 99 -2.99 3.57 -9.07
C ILE A 99 -2.53 2.65 -7.94
N SER A 100 -3.48 1.96 -7.33
CA SER A 100 -3.22 1.07 -6.21
C SER A 100 -4.05 -0.21 -6.36
N HIS A 101 -3.50 -1.32 -5.86
CA HIS A 101 -4.15 -2.63 -5.77
C HIS A 101 -4.54 -3.31 -7.10
N PHE A 102 -3.91 -2.99 -8.23
CA PHE A 102 -4.10 -3.81 -9.44
C PHE A 102 -3.21 -5.06 -9.36
N ARG A 103 -3.61 -6.16 -10.03
CA ARG A 103 -2.97 -7.46 -9.86
C ARG A 103 -2.39 -7.98 -11.17
N LEU A 104 -1.20 -8.56 -11.10
CA LEU A 104 -0.51 -9.20 -12.21
C LEU A 104 0.23 -10.46 -11.74
N PRO A 105 0.35 -11.49 -12.58
CA PRO A 105 1.31 -12.57 -12.35
C PRO A 105 2.73 -12.05 -12.61
N ILE A 106 3.61 -12.11 -11.61
CA ILE A 106 5.01 -11.67 -11.70
C ILE A 106 5.93 -12.84 -11.35
N ARG A 107 7.06 -12.93 -12.03
CA ARG A 107 8.09 -13.95 -11.77
C ARG A 107 9.14 -13.45 -10.78
N PHE A 108 9.40 -14.22 -9.74
CA PHE A 108 10.38 -13.96 -8.69
C PHE A 108 11.47 -15.01 -8.71
N HIS A 109 12.72 -14.57 -8.65
CA HIS A 109 13.86 -15.43 -8.36
C HIS A 109 13.87 -15.80 -6.90
N THR A 110 14.23 -17.05 -6.62
CA THR A 110 14.54 -17.51 -5.27
C THR A 110 16.05 -17.69 -5.09
N ARG A 111 16.51 -17.62 -3.85
CA ARG A 111 17.93 -17.82 -3.50
C ARG A 111 18.49 -19.15 -4.00
N ASP A 112 17.66 -20.19 -4.03
CA ASP A 112 18.05 -21.55 -4.43
C ASP A 112 17.96 -21.81 -5.95
N GLY A 113 17.64 -20.76 -6.74
CA GLY A 113 17.75 -20.76 -8.20
C GLY A 113 16.49 -21.15 -8.98
N ASP A 114 15.39 -21.47 -8.29
CA ASP A 114 14.10 -21.73 -8.93
C ASP A 114 13.28 -20.44 -9.07
N ASP A 115 12.54 -20.32 -10.18
CA ASP A 115 11.63 -19.20 -10.43
C ASP A 115 10.21 -19.52 -10.00
N LEU A 116 9.53 -18.57 -9.36
CA LEU A 116 8.13 -18.68 -8.98
C LEU A 116 7.31 -17.58 -9.64
N THR A 117 6.16 -17.95 -10.21
CA THR A 117 5.18 -16.97 -10.70
C THR A 117 4.08 -16.80 -9.66
N LEU A 118 3.97 -15.59 -9.09
CA LEU A 118 3.04 -15.28 -8.01
C LEU A 118 2.06 -14.19 -8.43
N GLU A 119 0.81 -14.30 -7.97
CA GLU A 119 -0.13 -13.17 -8.03
C GLU A 119 0.42 -12.03 -7.17
N THR A 120 0.64 -10.88 -7.80
CA THR A 120 1.27 -9.72 -7.18
C THR A 120 0.36 -8.52 -7.28
N SER A 121 0.09 -7.89 -6.15
CA SER A 121 -0.62 -6.62 -6.08
C SER A 121 0.37 -5.46 -6.22
N VAL A 122 0.09 -4.53 -7.13
CA VAL A 122 0.97 -3.43 -7.46
C VAL A 122 0.31 -2.09 -7.12
N THR A 123 1.09 -1.20 -6.51
CA THR A 123 0.75 0.21 -6.29
C THR A 123 1.87 1.07 -6.88
N GLY A 124 1.53 1.98 -7.78
CA GLY A 124 2.48 2.88 -8.43
C GLY A 124 2.00 4.32 -8.33
N THR A 125 2.86 5.21 -7.86
CA THR A 125 2.55 6.63 -7.63
C THR A 125 3.72 7.54 -8.01
N VAL A 126 3.40 8.79 -8.35
CA VAL A 126 4.38 9.86 -8.60
C VAL A 126 3.98 11.14 -7.90
N SER A 127 4.95 12.05 -7.81
CA SER A 127 4.68 13.45 -7.54
C SER A 127 3.96 14.13 -8.72
N LEU A 128 3.04 15.04 -8.42
CA LEU A 128 2.38 15.91 -9.40
C LEU A 128 2.59 17.36 -9.02
N ALA A 129 3.28 18.09 -9.90
CA ALA A 129 3.54 19.52 -9.72
C ALA A 129 2.24 20.32 -9.56
N ALA A 130 2.30 21.39 -8.75
CA ALA A 130 1.15 22.22 -8.40
C ALA A 130 0.40 22.85 -9.59
N GLU A 131 1.09 22.97 -10.74
CA GLU A 131 0.57 23.56 -11.97
C GLU A 131 0.06 22.53 -12.99
N LYS A 132 0.15 21.23 -12.68
CA LYS A 132 -0.41 20.17 -13.53
C LYS A 132 -1.75 19.71 -12.98
N LYS A 133 -2.73 19.51 -13.87
CA LYS A 133 -4.09 19.10 -13.47
C LYS A 133 -4.17 17.62 -13.08
N GLY A 134 -3.42 16.75 -13.73
CA GLY A 134 -3.45 15.33 -13.43
C GLY A 134 -2.34 14.54 -14.10
N ILE A 135 -2.29 13.25 -13.80
CA ILE A 135 -1.43 12.27 -14.45
C ILE A 135 -2.25 11.35 -15.36
N ASN A 136 -1.59 10.75 -16.34
CA ASN A 136 -2.19 9.69 -17.13
C ASN A 136 -2.10 8.35 -16.38
N MET A 137 -3.15 8.02 -15.64
CA MET A 137 -3.22 6.81 -14.80
C MET A 137 -2.96 5.51 -15.57
N SER A 138 -3.50 5.39 -16.79
CA SER A 138 -3.35 4.17 -17.59
C SER A 138 -1.92 3.94 -18.07
N ARG A 139 -1.06 4.96 -18.07
CA ARG A 139 0.37 4.80 -18.38
C ARG A 139 1.09 3.96 -17.33
N ILE A 140 0.75 4.12 -16.04
CA ILE A 140 1.35 3.30 -14.98
C ILE A 140 1.11 1.83 -15.31
N MET A 141 -0.16 1.46 -15.47
CA MET A 141 -0.56 0.08 -15.75
C MET A 141 0.10 -0.43 -17.04
N ARG A 142 0.10 0.34 -18.13
CA ARG A 142 0.74 -0.07 -19.39
C ARG A 142 2.25 -0.28 -19.28
N SER A 143 2.94 0.52 -18.47
CA SER A 143 4.37 0.32 -18.17
C SER A 143 4.58 -1.04 -17.50
N PHE A 144 3.80 -1.35 -16.46
CA PHE A 144 3.86 -2.66 -15.82
C PHE A 144 3.55 -3.80 -16.78
N TYR A 145 2.51 -3.72 -17.61
CA TYR A 145 2.21 -4.80 -18.56
C TYR A 145 3.30 -5.01 -19.62
N ARG A 146 4.02 -3.95 -20.01
CA ARG A 146 5.15 -4.05 -20.95
C ARG A 146 6.33 -4.82 -20.34
N HIS A 147 6.53 -4.68 -19.04
CA HIS A 147 7.66 -5.28 -18.31
C HIS A 147 7.26 -6.50 -17.47
N ALA A 148 5.98 -6.80 -17.28
CA ALA A 148 5.50 -7.92 -16.47
C ALA A 148 5.96 -9.27 -17.02
N GLU A 149 6.16 -9.36 -18.34
CA GLU A 149 6.72 -10.53 -19.01
C GLU A 149 8.26 -10.51 -19.07
N ARG A 150 8.91 -9.41 -18.67
CA ARG A 150 10.35 -9.15 -18.78
C ARG A 150 11.01 -9.07 -17.40
N THR A 151 11.84 -10.08 -17.10
CA THR A 151 12.83 -10.09 -16.00
C THR A 151 12.26 -9.89 -14.58
N PHE A 152 13.07 -9.91 -13.53
CA PHE A 152 12.69 -10.46 -12.21
C PHE A 152 12.60 -9.42 -11.08
N SER A 153 11.82 -9.71 -10.03
CA SER A 153 11.65 -8.96 -8.77
C SER A 153 11.84 -7.43 -8.83
N PHE A 154 13.04 -6.90 -8.58
CA PHE A 154 13.33 -5.46 -8.58
C PHE A 154 13.57 -4.86 -9.96
N GLU A 155 14.05 -5.64 -10.93
CA GLU A 155 14.37 -5.17 -12.29
C GLU A 155 13.10 -4.73 -13.01
N VAL A 156 11.99 -5.45 -12.79
CA VAL A 156 10.65 -5.07 -13.29
C VAL A 156 10.25 -3.71 -12.72
N ILE A 157 10.46 -3.51 -11.41
CA ILE A 157 10.12 -2.26 -10.74
C ILE A 157 10.99 -1.12 -11.29
N GLU A 158 12.30 -1.33 -11.45
CA GLU A 158 13.24 -0.35 -11.98
C GLU A 158 12.90 0.06 -13.42
N ALA A 159 12.71 -0.92 -14.32
CA ALA A 159 12.35 -0.66 -15.71
C ALA A 159 10.99 0.05 -15.82
N ALA A 160 10.01 -0.37 -15.00
CA ALA A 160 8.71 0.28 -14.96
C ALA A 160 8.80 1.72 -14.45
N LEU A 161 9.69 1.99 -13.48
CA LEU A 161 9.95 3.31 -12.92
C LEU A 161 10.66 4.23 -13.94
N ASP A 162 11.64 3.69 -14.68
CA ASP A 162 12.39 4.42 -15.71
C ASP A 162 11.48 4.88 -16.86
N ASP A 163 10.63 3.99 -17.36
CA ASP A 163 9.58 4.32 -18.33
C ASP A 163 8.62 5.37 -17.77
N TYR A 164 8.42 5.39 -16.46
CA TYR A 164 7.49 6.29 -15.81
C TYR A 164 8.06 7.70 -15.57
N LEU A 165 9.32 7.80 -15.16
CA LEU A 165 10.02 9.07 -14.96
C LEU A 165 10.28 9.81 -16.27
N SER A 166 10.72 9.09 -17.31
CA SER A 166 11.01 9.65 -18.64
C SER A 166 9.77 10.28 -19.30
N ASP A 167 8.60 9.66 -19.14
CA ASP A 167 7.34 10.09 -19.77
C ASP A 167 6.68 11.30 -19.10
N LEU A 168 6.85 11.48 -17.78
CA LEU A 168 6.07 12.46 -17.00
C LEU A 168 6.87 13.70 -16.59
N GLY A 169 8.20 13.67 -16.68
CA GLY A 169 9.06 14.69 -16.08
C GLY A 169 8.74 14.91 -14.61
N SER A 170 8.35 13.84 -13.90
CA SER A 170 8.09 13.84 -12.46
C SER A 170 9.41 13.88 -11.71
N LEU A 171 9.40 14.49 -10.52
CA LEU A 171 10.58 14.59 -9.67
C LEU A 171 10.77 13.33 -8.83
N ASP A 172 9.66 12.84 -8.26
CA ASP A 172 9.68 11.67 -7.37
C ASP A 172 8.70 10.60 -7.86
N ALA A 173 9.04 9.34 -7.63
CA ALA A 173 8.23 8.19 -7.99
C ALA A 173 8.38 7.05 -6.97
N ARG A 174 7.31 6.28 -6.79
CA ARG A 174 7.25 5.16 -5.84
C ARG A 174 6.45 4.02 -6.43
N ILE A 175 7.03 2.83 -6.40
CA ILE A 175 6.37 1.58 -6.78
C ILE A 175 6.47 0.61 -5.63
N GLN A 176 5.37 -0.11 -5.37
CA GLN A 176 5.32 -1.21 -4.41
C GLN A 176 4.65 -2.43 -5.05
N MET A 177 5.25 -3.60 -4.84
CA MET A 177 4.71 -4.91 -5.23
C MET A 177 4.52 -5.77 -3.98
N ARG A 178 3.32 -6.29 -3.75
CA ARG A 178 2.95 -7.13 -2.61
C ARG A 178 2.56 -8.52 -3.08
N PHE A 179 3.10 -9.56 -2.46
CA PHE A 179 2.83 -10.95 -2.81
C PHE A 179 3.00 -11.86 -1.58
N SER A 180 2.46 -13.07 -1.69
CA SER A 180 2.58 -14.11 -0.66
C SER A 180 3.60 -15.15 -1.13
N PHE A 181 4.76 -15.19 -0.48
CA PHE A 181 5.89 -16.02 -0.87
C PHE A 181 5.87 -17.39 -0.17
N PRO A 182 5.81 -18.51 -0.90
CA PRO A 182 5.82 -19.84 -0.30
C PRO A 182 7.25 -20.34 -0.03
N MET A 183 7.51 -20.85 1.17
CA MET A 183 8.75 -21.56 1.51
C MET A 183 8.42 -22.90 2.18
N LYS A 184 9.09 -23.98 1.79
CA LYS A 184 8.97 -25.26 2.49
C LYS A 184 9.59 -25.19 3.88
N ARG A 185 8.91 -25.76 4.87
CA ARG A 185 9.34 -25.82 6.26
C ARG A 185 9.22 -27.22 6.82
N PRO A 186 10.30 -27.77 7.42
CA PRO A 186 10.22 -29.00 8.18
C PRO A 186 9.54 -28.75 9.53
N SER A 187 8.86 -29.76 10.02
CA SER A 187 8.36 -29.82 11.40
C SER A 187 9.53 -30.09 12.37
N LEU A 188 9.37 -29.70 13.64
CA LEU A 188 10.44 -29.74 14.63
C LEU A 188 11.02 -31.15 14.90
N ARG A 189 10.21 -32.21 14.86
CA ARG A 189 10.62 -33.57 15.24
C ARG A 189 10.13 -34.66 14.29
N SER A 190 8.93 -34.54 13.71
CA SER A 190 8.30 -35.64 12.97
C SER A 190 8.85 -35.87 11.55
N GLY A 191 9.69 -34.95 11.06
CA GLY A 191 10.22 -34.98 9.69
C GLY A 191 9.17 -34.67 8.61
N LEU A 192 7.96 -34.23 9.00
CA LEU A 192 6.97 -33.71 8.07
C LEU A 192 7.41 -32.36 7.48
N GLU A 193 6.90 -32.01 6.30
CA GLU A 193 7.16 -30.72 5.66
C GLU A 193 5.88 -30.10 5.12
N GLY A 194 5.77 -28.76 5.19
CA GLY A 194 4.65 -28.00 4.64
C GLY A 194 5.10 -26.64 4.10
N TYR A 195 4.25 -25.96 3.34
CA TYR A 195 4.52 -24.61 2.85
C TYR A 195 4.07 -23.55 3.87
N GLN A 196 5.03 -22.76 4.34
CA GLN A 196 4.75 -21.52 5.05
C GLN A 196 4.71 -20.38 4.03
N TYR A 197 3.73 -19.51 4.17
CA TYR A 197 3.60 -18.32 3.33
C TYR A 197 4.05 -17.08 4.11
N TYR A 198 4.76 -16.19 3.43
CA TYR A 198 5.26 -14.93 3.95
C TYR A 198 4.67 -13.77 3.15
N ASP A 199 4.06 -12.81 3.84
CA ASP A 199 3.57 -11.60 3.19
C ASP A 199 4.73 -10.62 3.01
N ILE A 200 5.11 -10.42 1.75
CA ILE A 200 6.27 -9.61 1.37
C ILE A 200 5.79 -8.42 0.53
N ALA A 201 6.40 -7.27 0.76
CA ALA A 201 6.29 -6.11 -0.11
C ALA A 201 7.67 -5.64 -0.56
N LEU A 202 7.89 -5.54 -1.86
CA LEU A 202 9.07 -4.89 -2.45
C LEU A 202 8.69 -3.47 -2.84
N GLU A 203 9.48 -2.51 -2.39
CA GLU A 203 9.25 -1.09 -2.60
C GLU A 203 10.50 -0.45 -3.23
N LEU A 204 10.29 0.28 -4.32
CA LEU A 204 11.30 1.14 -4.92
C LEU A 204 10.82 2.58 -4.83
N VAL A 205 11.61 3.42 -4.17
CA VAL A 205 11.38 4.85 -4.04
C VAL A 205 12.51 5.57 -4.76
N ASP A 206 12.18 6.42 -5.72
CA ASP A 206 13.10 7.39 -6.31
C ASP A 206 12.66 8.78 -5.87
N ARG A 207 13.52 9.41 -5.07
CA ARG A 207 13.26 10.73 -4.50
C ARG A 207 14.48 11.61 -4.65
N GLY A 208 14.32 12.74 -5.34
CA GLY A 208 15.45 13.63 -5.63
C GLY A 208 16.60 12.95 -6.38
N GLY A 209 16.30 11.94 -7.20
CA GLY A 209 17.29 11.16 -7.96
C GLY A 209 18.04 10.10 -7.16
N VAL A 210 17.67 9.86 -5.89
CA VAL A 210 18.22 8.79 -5.06
C VAL A 210 17.21 7.65 -5.00
N ARG A 211 17.67 6.44 -5.34
CA ARG A 211 16.87 5.22 -5.30
C ARG A 211 17.07 4.46 -4.01
N HIS A 212 15.95 4.06 -3.40
CA HIS A 212 15.91 3.22 -2.22
C HIS A 212 15.16 1.93 -2.54
N LYS A 213 15.84 0.79 -2.42
CA LYS A 213 15.23 -0.55 -2.50
C LYS A 213 14.88 -1.00 -1.08
N ILE A 214 13.59 -1.16 -0.83
CA ILE A 214 13.06 -1.49 0.48
C ILE A 214 12.29 -2.82 0.38
N THR A 215 12.57 -3.72 1.31
CA THR A 215 11.81 -4.97 1.46
C THR A 215 11.07 -4.93 2.79
N HIS A 216 9.78 -5.26 2.76
CA HIS A 216 8.94 -5.43 3.93
C HIS A 216 8.52 -6.89 4.06
N LEU A 217 8.59 -7.43 5.27
CA LEU A 217 8.20 -8.80 5.61
C LEU A 217 7.34 -8.77 6.87
N ASP A 218 6.16 -9.39 6.83
CA ASP A 218 5.39 -9.69 8.03
C ASP A 218 5.74 -11.11 8.52
N TYR A 219 6.49 -11.19 9.63
CA TYR A 219 6.92 -12.43 10.25
C TYR A 219 5.98 -12.84 11.38
N VAL A 220 5.42 -14.04 11.30
CA VAL A 220 4.42 -14.56 12.26
C VAL A 220 5.06 -15.58 13.20
N TYR A 221 4.96 -15.33 14.50
CA TYR A 221 5.59 -16.15 15.54
C TYR A 221 4.69 -16.30 16.77
N SER A 222 5.04 -17.23 17.65
CA SER A 222 4.44 -17.39 18.97
C SER A 222 5.27 -16.64 20.01
N SER A 223 4.64 -15.80 20.82
CA SER A 223 5.28 -15.15 21.97
C SER A 223 4.69 -15.69 23.27
N THR A 224 5.57 -16.04 24.20
CA THR A 224 5.21 -16.45 25.57
C THR A 224 5.71 -15.38 26.53
N CYS A 225 4.83 -14.81 27.35
CA CYS A 225 5.19 -13.74 28.26
C CYS A 225 6.12 -14.25 29.39
N PRO A 226 7.34 -13.70 29.57
CA PRO A 226 8.25 -14.08 30.64
C PRO A 226 7.62 -13.98 32.03
N CYS A 227 6.90 -12.88 32.31
CA CYS A 227 6.21 -12.70 33.58
C CYS A 227 5.16 -13.79 33.83
N SER A 228 4.37 -14.13 32.80
CA SER A 228 3.35 -15.16 32.96
C SER A 228 3.96 -16.54 33.19
N LEU A 229 5.10 -16.84 32.56
CA LEU A 229 5.85 -18.07 32.79
C LEU A 229 6.35 -18.16 34.23
N GLU A 230 7.03 -17.11 34.71
CA GLU A 230 7.56 -17.07 36.07
C GLU A 230 6.45 -17.21 37.13
N LEU A 231 5.33 -16.50 36.96
CA LEU A 231 4.19 -16.59 37.87
C LEU A 231 3.49 -17.96 37.83
N SER A 232 3.46 -18.61 36.66
CA SER A 232 2.91 -19.97 36.52
C SER A 232 3.78 -20.98 37.26
N GLU A 233 5.11 -20.89 37.12
CA GLU A 233 6.06 -21.73 37.85
C GLU A 233 5.97 -21.51 39.35
N HIS A 234 5.86 -20.25 39.80
CA HIS A 234 5.65 -19.94 41.20
C HIS A 234 4.36 -20.59 41.75
N ALA A 235 3.25 -20.52 41.01
CA ALA A 235 2.00 -21.17 41.41
C ALA A 235 2.13 -22.70 41.49
N ARG A 236 2.85 -23.32 40.55
CA ARG A 236 3.13 -24.76 40.55
C ARG A 236 3.99 -25.16 41.75
N GLN A 237 5.09 -24.45 42.00
CA GLN A 237 6.06 -24.78 43.04
C GLN A 237 5.52 -24.53 44.45
N TYR A 238 4.89 -23.39 44.71
CA TYR A 238 4.54 -22.97 46.06
C TYR A 238 3.08 -23.28 46.45
N ARG A 239 2.20 -23.46 45.47
CA ARG A 239 0.78 -23.72 45.71
C ARG A 239 0.30 -25.08 45.19
N GLY A 240 1.16 -25.84 44.51
CA GLY A 240 0.78 -27.11 43.87
C GLY A 240 -0.35 -26.95 42.86
N GLN A 241 -0.52 -25.75 42.30
CA GLN A 241 -1.59 -25.46 41.34
C GLN A 241 -1.04 -25.58 39.93
N LEU A 242 -1.73 -26.35 39.09
CA LEU A 242 -1.48 -26.32 37.66
C LEU A 242 -1.86 -24.93 37.15
N ALA A 243 -0.87 -24.18 36.69
CA ALA A 243 -1.02 -22.90 36.01
C ALA A 243 -0.37 -23.00 34.63
N THR A 244 -0.91 -22.32 33.63
CA THR A 244 -0.34 -22.29 32.27
C THR A 244 -0.02 -20.85 31.93
N PRO A 245 1.21 -20.55 31.46
CA PRO A 245 1.52 -19.21 31.00
C PRO A 245 0.71 -18.87 29.75
N HIS A 246 0.35 -17.61 29.60
CA HIS A 246 -0.27 -17.18 28.36
C HIS A 246 0.79 -17.08 27.24
N SER A 247 0.39 -17.56 26.07
CA SER A 247 1.10 -17.40 24.82
C SER A 247 0.12 -16.99 23.73
N GLN A 248 0.62 -16.34 22.70
CA GLN A 248 -0.21 -15.80 21.64
C GLN A 248 0.51 -15.78 20.30
N ARG A 249 -0.27 -15.68 19.22
CA ARG A 249 0.26 -15.32 17.90
C ARG A 249 0.72 -13.86 17.94
N SER A 250 1.82 -13.57 17.28
CA SER A 250 2.41 -12.24 17.20
C SER A 250 2.92 -12.00 15.78
N VAL A 251 2.98 -10.73 15.40
CA VAL A 251 3.46 -10.33 14.07
C VAL A 251 4.54 -9.28 14.24
N ALA A 252 5.66 -9.46 13.54
CA ALA A 252 6.68 -8.43 13.38
C ALA A 252 6.76 -8.02 11.92
N ARG A 253 6.48 -6.74 11.62
CA ARG A 253 6.74 -6.14 10.31
C ARG A 253 8.16 -5.63 10.29
N ILE A 254 8.99 -6.29 9.51
CA ILE A 254 10.40 -5.96 9.29
C ILE A 254 10.50 -5.22 7.96
N SER A 255 10.96 -3.97 8.00
CA SER A 255 11.26 -3.17 6.81
C SER A 255 12.75 -2.95 6.74
N VAL A 256 13.40 -3.28 5.64
CA VAL A 256 14.86 -3.11 5.46
C VAL A 256 15.14 -2.33 4.18
N ALA A 257 16.06 -1.38 4.25
CA ALA A 257 16.63 -0.74 3.09
C ALA A 257 17.96 -1.44 2.76
N ALA A 258 18.06 -1.99 1.55
CA ALA A 258 19.24 -2.74 1.12
C ALA A 258 20.33 -1.81 0.57
N ASP A 259 21.59 -2.17 0.83
CA ASP A 259 22.73 -1.62 0.11
C ASP A 259 22.71 -2.12 -1.34
N THR A 260 22.67 -1.19 -2.29
CA THR A 260 22.58 -1.49 -3.72
C THR A 260 23.95 -1.67 -4.39
N SER A 261 25.04 -1.50 -3.65
CA SER A 261 26.42 -1.59 -4.16
C SER A 261 27.09 -2.96 -3.96
N GLY A 262 26.50 -3.82 -3.12
CA GLY A 262 27.07 -5.10 -2.70
C GLY A 262 26.39 -6.33 -3.30
N GLU A 263 26.49 -7.44 -2.57
CA GLU A 263 25.79 -8.68 -2.86
C GLU A 263 24.27 -8.52 -2.65
N THR A 264 23.47 -9.23 -3.45
CA THR A 264 22.01 -9.23 -3.33
C THR A 264 21.57 -9.67 -1.94
N LEU A 265 20.76 -8.84 -1.27
CA LEU A 265 19.99 -9.23 -0.09
C LEU A 265 18.69 -9.91 -0.54
N TRP A 266 18.59 -11.21 -0.33
CA TRP A 266 17.39 -11.96 -0.67
C TRP A 266 16.31 -11.75 0.39
N PHE A 267 15.04 -11.77 0.01
CA PHE A 267 13.98 -11.71 1.02
C PHE A 267 13.96 -12.99 1.89
N GLU A 268 14.47 -14.11 1.38
CA GLU A 268 14.76 -15.32 2.16
C GLU A 268 15.83 -15.10 3.24
N ASP A 269 16.82 -14.23 3.01
CA ASP A 269 17.82 -13.89 4.03
C ASP A 269 17.16 -13.15 5.20
N ILE A 270 16.21 -12.25 4.92
CA ILE A 270 15.44 -11.54 5.95
C ILE A 270 14.58 -12.52 6.75
N ILE A 271 13.97 -13.51 6.08
CA ILE A 271 13.22 -14.58 6.74
C ILE A 271 14.14 -15.39 7.67
N ASP A 272 15.34 -15.73 7.22
CA ASP A 272 16.31 -16.47 8.01
C ASP A 272 16.81 -15.65 9.22
N HIS A 273 17.06 -14.35 9.07
CA HIS A 273 17.32 -13.43 10.18
C HIS A 273 16.19 -13.40 11.19
N CYS A 274 14.93 -13.37 10.74
CA CYS A 274 13.78 -13.39 11.64
C CYS A 274 13.70 -14.69 12.46
N ARG A 275 13.99 -15.84 11.83
CA ARG A 275 14.01 -17.14 12.50
C ARG A 275 15.16 -17.29 13.48
N ALA A 276 16.32 -16.70 13.16
CA ALA A 276 17.45 -16.66 14.08
C ALA A 276 17.14 -15.80 15.32
N ALA A 277 16.53 -14.63 15.11
CA ALA A 277 16.14 -13.71 16.17
C ALA A 277 15.05 -14.30 17.08
N VAL A 278 13.98 -14.85 16.50
CA VAL A 278 12.83 -15.39 17.21
C VAL A 278 12.47 -16.76 16.64
N PRO A 279 12.93 -17.86 17.26
CA PRO A 279 12.84 -19.20 16.67
C PRO A 279 11.43 -19.81 16.73
N THR A 280 10.48 -19.15 17.38
CA THR A 280 9.11 -19.63 17.61
C THR A 280 8.16 -19.33 16.44
N GLU A 281 8.66 -19.41 15.21
CA GLU A 281 7.86 -19.35 13.98
C GLU A 281 6.67 -20.32 14.04
N THR A 282 5.51 -19.90 13.55
CA THR A 282 4.35 -20.81 13.48
C THR A 282 4.66 -22.04 12.62
N GLN A 283 4.21 -23.21 13.09
CA GLN A 283 4.41 -24.48 12.40
C GLN A 283 3.30 -24.72 11.37
N VAL A 284 3.65 -25.26 10.20
CA VAL A 284 2.70 -25.52 9.11
C VAL A 284 1.94 -26.83 9.31
N MET A 285 2.68 -27.92 9.56
CA MET A 285 2.15 -29.25 9.76
C MET A 285 2.81 -29.83 11.00
N VAL A 286 2.04 -30.52 11.84
CA VAL A 286 2.55 -31.02 13.12
C VAL A 286 1.93 -32.38 13.46
N LYS A 287 2.70 -33.20 14.17
CA LYS A 287 2.23 -34.33 14.98
C LYS A 287 2.37 -34.01 16.47
N ARG A 288 1.97 -34.94 17.34
CA ARG A 288 2.02 -34.79 18.80
C ARG A 288 3.43 -34.46 19.30
N GLU A 289 4.45 -35.10 18.73
CA GLU A 289 5.85 -34.86 19.05
C GLU A 289 6.31 -33.44 18.68
N ASP A 290 5.77 -32.85 17.61
CA ASP A 290 6.06 -31.48 17.18
C ASP A 290 5.33 -30.46 18.05
N GLU A 291 4.07 -30.73 18.42
CA GLU A 291 3.32 -29.88 19.35
C GLU A 291 4.05 -29.77 20.71
N GLN A 292 4.55 -30.89 21.22
CA GLN A 292 5.37 -30.89 22.43
C GLN A 292 6.68 -30.12 22.22
N ALA A 293 7.36 -30.35 21.09
CA ALA A 293 8.59 -29.62 20.77
C ALA A 293 8.37 -28.11 20.69
N PHE A 294 7.24 -27.68 20.13
CA PHE A 294 6.89 -26.27 20.02
C PHE A 294 6.57 -25.66 21.38
N ALA A 295 5.89 -26.41 22.26
CA ALA A 295 5.66 -25.98 23.64
C ALA A 295 6.98 -25.82 24.42
N GLU A 296 7.92 -26.75 24.26
CA GLU A 296 9.26 -26.66 24.85
C GLU A 296 10.06 -25.49 24.27
N LEU A 297 9.98 -25.27 22.94
CA LEU A 297 10.64 -24.15 22.26
C LEU A 297 10.13 -22.79 22.75
N ASN A 298 8.81 -22.65 22.95
CA ASN A 298 8.21 -21.47 23.55
C ASN A 298 8.67 -21.25 25.00
N GLY A 299 8.69 -22.33 25.79
CA GLY A 299 9.17 -22.27 27.18
C GLY A 299 10.65 -21.91 27.30
N ALA A 300 11.47 -22.28 26.31
CA ALA A 300 12.88 -21.93 26.24
C ALA A 300 13.14 -20.48 25.77
N ASN A 301 12.18 -19.86 25.07
CA ASN A 301 12.31 -18.52 24.49
C ASN A 301 11.15 -17.59 24.88
N PRO A 302 10.88 -17.38 26.19
CA PRO A 302 9.89 -16.39 26.61
C PRO A 302 10.40 -14.99 26.26
N ILE A 303 9.51 -14.12 25.79
CA ILE A 303 9.91 -12.84 25.18
C ILE A 303 8.88 -11.72 25.39
N PHE A 304 9.35 -10.52 25.76
CA PHE A 304 8.55 -9.30 25.73
C PHE A 304 8.56 -8.66 24.34
N VAL A 305 7.58 -7.79 24.05
CA VAL A 305 7.48 -7.13 22.74
C VAL A 305 8.68 -6.21 22.46
N GLU A 306 9.29 -5.64 23.50
CA GLU A 306 10.52 -4.85 23.43
C GLU A 306 11.73 -5.71 23.10
N ASP A 307 11.82 -6.90 23.69
CA ASP A 307 12.92 -7.83 23.46
C ASP A 307 12.82 -8.44 22.06
N ALA A 308 11.61 -8.71 21.55
CA ALA A 308 11.41 -9.10 20.16
C ALA A 308 12.00 -8.07 19.20
N ALA A 309 11.69 -6.78 19.38
CA ALA A 309 12.26 -5.72 18.56
C ALA A 309 13.79 -5.65 18.66
N ARG A 310 14.37 -5.84 19.84
CA ARG A 310 15.83 -5.84 20.04
C ARG A 310 16.51 -7.05 19.39
N LEU A 311 15.92 -8.24 19.48
CA LEU A 311 16.47 -9.46 18.87
C LEU A 311 16.45 -9.37 17.35
N PHE A 312 15.35 -8.90 16.75
CA PHE A 312 15.33 -8.63 15.32
C PHE A 312 16.39 -7.60 14.93
N ALA A 313 16.52 -6.51 15.69
CA ALA A 313 17.54 -5.50 15.41
C ALA A 313 18.96 -6.07 15.48
N GLN A 314 19.25 -6.93 16.46
CA GLN A 314 20.55 -7.58 16.60
C GLN A 314 20.94 -8.37 15.34
N GLU A 315 20.02 -9.19 14.79
CA GLU A 315 20.29 -9.97 13.58
C GLU A 315 20.46 -9.06 12.36
N LEU A 316 19.61 -8.04 12.20
CA LEU A 316 19.69 -7.11 11.07
C LEU A 316 20.96 -6.25 11.09
N GLN A 317 21.43 -5.83 12.28
CA GLN A 317 22.70 -5.11 12.44
C GLN A 317 23.93 -5.96 12.08
N GLY A 318 23.81 -7.28 12.17
CA GLY A 318 24.87 -8.21 11.82
C GLY A 318 25.10 -8.35 10.31
N ASP A 319 24.16 -7.90 9.48
CA ASP A 319 24.23 -8.03 8.02
C ASP A 319 24.62 -6.70 7.36
N ALA A 320 25.86 -6.63 6.85
CA ALA A 320 26.38 -5.43 6.21
C ALA A 320 25.64 -5.01 4.92
N ARG A 321 24.78 -5.88 4.36
CA ARG A 321 23.92 -5.55 3.21
C ARG A 321 22.70 -4.72 3.60
N ILE A 322 22.40 -4.57 4.90
CA ILE A 322 21.27 -3.80 5.42
C ILE A 322 21.78 -2.45 5.89
N GLN A 323 21.26 -1.36 5.30
CA GLN A 323 21.66 0.00 5.65
C GLN A 323 20.80 0.57 6.78
N ASP A 324 19.50 0.62 6.54
CA ASP A 324 18.50 1.12 7.48
C ASP A 324 17.42 0.06 7.68
N TYR A 325 16.78 0.05 8.85
CA TYR A 325 15.67 -0.86 9.10
C TYR A 325 14.65 -0.29 10.08
N ARG A 326 13.43 -0.82 10.00
CA ARG A 326 12.36 -0.58 10.97
C ARG A 326 11.70 -1.90 11.33
N ILE A 327 11.51 -2.10 12.62
CA ILE A 327 10.85 -3.25 13.21
C ILE A 327 9.62 -2.73 13.94
N ILE A 328 8.46 -3.26 13.58
CA ILE A 328 7.21 -3.02 14.30
C ILE A 328 6.68 -4.36 14.78
N ALA A 329 6.68 -4.59 16.08
CA ALA A 329 6.16 -5.82 16.68
C ALA A 329 4.80 -5.56 17.32
N SER A 330 3.88 -6.51 17.15
CA SER A 330 2.60 -6.58 17.84
C SER A 330 2.44 -7.97 18.46
N HIS A 331 2.37 -8.01 19.80
CA HIS A 331 1.96 -9.17 20.55
C HIS A 331 0.45 -9.11 20.75
N GLN A 332 -0.27 -10.06 20.15
CA GLN A 332 -1.73 -10.09 20.19
C GLN A 332 -2.19 -10.70 21.51
N GLU A 333 -2.18 -9.88 22.57
CA GLU A 333 -2.35 -10.33 23.95
C GLU A 333 -3.60 -11.18 24.12
N SER A 334 -3.42 -12.37 24.69
CA SER A 334 -4.53 -13.30 24.96
C SER A 334 -5.26 -12.99 26.27
N LEU A 335 -4.61 -12.26 27.20
CA LEU A 335 -5.19 -11.86 28.48
C LEU A 335 -5.94 -10.52 28.41
N HIS A 336 -5.62 -9.68 27.43
CA HIS A 336 -6.15 -8.32 27.31
C HIS A 336 -6.98 -8.18 26.03
N SER A 337 -7.83 -7.14 25.97
CA SER A 337 -8.61 -6.80 24.77
C SER A 337 -7.86 -5.79 23.87
N HIS A 338 -6.53 -5.77 23.95
CA HIS A 338 -5.65 -4.87 23.22
C HIS A 338 -4.28 -5.54 23.03
N ASP A 339 -3.53 -5.11 22.02
CA ASP A 339 -2.20 -5.67 21.74
C ASP A 339 -1.10 -4.86 22.44
N ALA A 340 0.00 -5.53 22.80
CA ALA A 340 1.24 -4.87 23.18
C ALA A 340 2.09 -4.62 21.93
N VAL A 341 2.55 -3.39 21.73
CA VAL A 341 3.25 -2.98 20.50
C VAL A 341 4.58 -2.32 20.79
N SER A 342 5.55 -2.51 19.88
CA SER A 342 6.83 -1.81 19.90
C SER A 342 7.25 -1.37 18.50
N VAL A 343 7.98 -0.26 18.42
CA VAL A 343 8.59 0.24 17.19
C VAL A 343 10.06 0.54 17.46
N LEU A 344 10.93 0.01 16.61
CA LEU A 344 12.36 0.32 16.61
C LEU A 344 12.75 0.71 15.18
N THR A 345 13.52 1.79 15.04
CA THR A 345 14.02 2.27 13.75
C THR A 345 15.50 2.59 13.87
N GLU A 346 16.27 2.17 12.88
CA GLU A 346 17.69 2.49 12.70
C GLU A 346 17.87 3.16 11.34
N GLY A 347 18.65 4.25 11.32
CA GLY A 347 18.86 5.05 10.12
C GLY A 347 17.74 6.05 9.80
N ALA A 348 17.88 6.75 8.67
CA ALA A 348 17.01 7.88 8.31
C ALA A 348 15.83 7.49 7.41
N THR A 349 15.92 6.35 6.72
CA THR A 349 14.93 5.93 5.70
C THR A 349 13.52 5.78 6.26
N PHE A 350 13.40 5.31 7.51
CA PHE A 350 12.10 5.05 8.15
C PHE A 350 11.78 6.01 9.30
N ASP A 351 12.61 7.05 9.49
CA ASP A 351 12.40 8.03 10.56
C ASP A 351 11.11 8.82 10.33
N GLN A 352 10.21 8.78 11.30
CA GLN A 352 8.91 9.45 11.24
C GLN A 352 8.44 9.87 12.62
N LEU A 353 7.94 11.11 12.70
CA LEU A 353 7.42 11.68 13.96
C LEU A 353 5.99 11.20 14.28
N SER A 354 5.22 10.84 13.25
CA SER A 354 3.81 10.44 13.39
C SER A 354 3.59 9.12 12.67
N PHE A 355 2.72 8.29 13.24
CA PHE A 355 2.28 7.04 12.65
C PHE A 355 0.87 7.18 12.07
N ASP A 356 0.58 6.41 11.02
CA ASP A 356 -0.79 6.25 10.54
C ASP A 356 -1.66 5.63 11.65
N PRO A 357 -2.88 6.14 11.93
CA PRO A 357 -3.74 5.61 12.99
C PRO A 357 -4.10 4.13 12.84
N GLN A 358 -4.01 3.56 11.64
CA GLN A 358 -4.26 2.16 11.34
C GLN A 358 -2.98 1.33 11.25
N LEU A 359 -1.80 1.89 11.51
CA LEU A 359 -0.53 1.16 11.37
C LEU A 359 -0.54 -0.16 12.15
N PHE A 360 -0.90 -0.12 13.43
CA PHE A 360 -0.89 -1.30 14.29
C PHE A 360 -2.04 -2.27 13.97
N SER A 361 -3.19 -1.78 13.51
CA SER A 361 -4.31 -2.66 13.13
C SER A 361 -3.99 -3.50 11.89
N THR A 362 -2.98 -3.12 11.10
CA THR A 362 -2.48 -3.92 9.97
C THR A 362 -1.47 -5.02 10.36
N LEU A 363 -1.06 -5.12 11.62
CA LEU A 363 -0.19 -6.19 12.14
C LEU A 363 -1.02 -7.39 12.61
N HIS A 364 -1.88 -7.87 11.71
CA HIS A 364 -2.66 -9.08 11.91
C HIS A 364 -2.41 -10.02 10.74
N HIS A 365 -2.30 -11.31 11.04
CA HIS A 365 -2.29 -12.33 10.01
C HIS A 365 -3.72 -12.88 9.86
N PRO A 366 -4.46 -12.52 8.79
CA PRO A 366 -5.76 -13.12 8.51
C PRO A 366 -5.51 -14.59 8.16
N GLY A 367 -5.93 -15.49 9.06
CA GLY A 367 -5.63 -16.92 8.98
C GLY A 367 -6.37 -17.68 7.89
#